data_AF-A0A8T4M0I6-F1
#
_entry.id   AF-A0A8T4M0I6-F1
#
_cell.length_a   1.000
_cell.length_b   1.000
_cell.length_c   1.000
_cell.angle_alpha   90.00
_cell.angle_beta   90.00
_cell.angle_gamma   90.00
#
_symmetry.space_group_name_H-M   'P 1'
#
loop_
_entity.id
_entity.type
_entity.pdbx_description
1 polymer ?
#
loop_
_entity_poly.entity_id
_entity_poly.type
_entity_poly.pdbx_seq_one_letter_code
_entity_poly.pdbx_strand_id
1 'polypeptide(L)'
;MTQIIFIDAKWEGIINLEDKLKTYLQKNKINSLALFASVQFSNVENFIKELNKINIKVNITKAKRTGKPMQILGCDAYHDSFETPILDESDAVLYLGDGYFHPKALLLSQVKNNKIKPVIM
;
A
#
# COMPACT_ATOMS: atom_id res chain seq x y z
N MET A 1 7.45 -37.51 6.91
CA MET A 1 7.83 -36.18 6.41
C MET A 1 6.59 -35.31 6.51
N THR A 2 6.62 -34.25 7.30
CA THR A 2 5.43 -33.40 7.54
C THR A 2 5.34 -32.36 6.44
N GLN A 3 4.20 -32.29 5.75
CA GLN A 3 3.92 -31.27 4.75
C GLN A 3 3.21 -30.10 5.40
N ILE A 4 3.70 -28.88 5.17
CA ILE A 4 3.07 -27.64 5.63
C ILE A 4 2.35 -27.01 4.45
N ILE A 5 1.08 -26.66 4.64
CA ILE A 5 0.24 -25.97 3.66
C ILE A 5 -0.16 -24.62 4.25
N PHE A 6 0.11 -23.53 3.52
CA PHE A 6 -0.29 -22.19 3.91
C PHE A 6 -1.61 -21.83 3.24
N ILE A 7 -2.58 -21.40 4.04
CA ILE A 7 -3.90 -20.94 3.56
C ILE A 7 -4.07 -19.49 4.01
N ASP A 8 -4.15 -18.58 3.05
CA ASP A 8 -4.40 -17.17 3.33
C ASP A 8 -5.88 -16.97 3.69
N ALA A 9 -6.15 -16.43 4.89
CA ALA A 9 -7.49 -15.98 5.28
C ALA A 9 -7.80 -14.62 4.64
N LYS A 10 -8.21 -14.63 3.38
CA LYS A 10 -8.48 -13.40 2.61
C LYS A 10 -9.82 -12.78 2.98
N TRP A 11 -9.88 -11.45 2.89
CA TRP A 11 -11.15 -10.74 2.87
C TRP A 11 -11.89 -11.04 1.56
N GLU A 12 -13.15 -11.45 1.67
CA GLU A 12 -13.97 -11.85 0.50
C GLU A 12 -14.76 -10.70 -0.12
N GLY A 13 -14.86 -9.56 0.59
CA GLY A 13 -15.59 -8.40 0.09
C GLY A 13 -14.86 -7.65 -1.01
N ILE A 14 -15.61 -6.77 -1.70
CA ILE A 14 -15.07 -5.87 -2.72
C ILE A 14 -14.55 -4.61 -2.05
N ILE A 15 -13.31 -4.24 -2.35
CA ILE A 15 -12.71 -2.97 -1.91
C ILE A 15 -13.02 -1.92 -2.97
N ASN A 16 -13.82 -0.92 -2.60
CA ASN A 16 -14.22 0.20 -3.46
C ASN A 16 -13.58 1.51 -3.01
N LEU A 17 -13.42 2.44 -3.94
CA LEU A 17 -12.92 3.78 -3.67
C LEU A 17 -14.01 4.64 -3.02
N GLU A 18 -13.77 5.05 -1.78
CA GLU A 18 -14.67 5.97 -1.08
C GLU A 18 -14.57 7.40 -1.60
N ASP A 19 -15.71 8.11 -1.64
CA ASP A 19 -15.77 9.52 -2.06
C ASP A 19 -14.91 10.45 -1.19
N LYS A 20 -14.75 10.11 0.09
CA LYS A 20 -13.90 10.86 1.02
C LYS A 20 -12.43 10.77 0.60
N LEU A 21 -11.95 9.57 0.27
CA LEU A 21 -10.59 9.37 -0.22
C LEU A 21 -10.39 10.05 -1.58
N LYS A 22 -11.33 9.87 -2.51
CA LYS A 22 -11.31 10.56 -3.81
C LYS A 22 -11.21 12.08 -3.65
N THR A 23 -12.04 12.67 -2.80
CA THR A 23 -12.02 14.12 -2.50
C THR A 23 -10.67 14.55 -1.94
N TYR A 24 -10.10 13.76 -1.02
CA TYR A 24 -8.79 14.04 -0.44
C TYR A 24 -7.69 14.03 -1.49
N LEU A 25 -7.65 13.03 -2.37
CA LEU A 25 -6.65 12.90 -3.43
C LEU A 25 -6.69 14.09 -4.39
N GLN A 26 -7.89 14.49 -4.82
CA GLN A 26 -8.10 15.63 -5.71
C GLN A 26 -7.71 16.96 -5.06
N LYS A 27 -8.16 17.22 -3.83
CA LYS A 27 -7.87 18.46 -3.09
C LYS A 27 -6.36 18.66 -2.88
N ASN A 28 -5.64 17.56 -2.61
CA ASN A 28 -4.21 17.59 -2.36
C ASN A 28 -3.36 17.42 -3.64
N LYS A 29 -3.99 17.38 -4.83
CA LYS A 29 -3.33 17.24 -6.14
C LYS A 29 -2.37 16.03 -6.20
N ILE A 30 -2.75 14.93 -5.56
CA ILE A 30 -2.01 13.66 -5.63
C ILE A 30 -2.26 13.06 -7.02
N ASN A 31 -1.21 12.67 -7.74
CA ASN A 31 -1.33 12.02 -9.05
C ASN A 31 -0.80 10.59 -9.05
N SER A 32 -0.06 10.19 -8.01
CA SER A 32 0.52 8.85 -7.87
C SER A 32 0.51 8.35 -6.42
N LEU A 33 0.26 7.04 -6.25
CA LEU A 33 0.18 6.37 -4.96
C LEU A 33 1.09 5.14 -4.91
N ALA A 34 1.85 4.98 -3.83
CA ALA A 34 2.42 3.69 -3.45
C ALA A 34 1.37 2.91 -2.65
N LEU A 35 0.89 1.78 -3.19
CA LEU A 35 -0.16 0.99 -2.54
C LEU A 35 0.43 -0.16 -1.72
N PHE A 36 0.03 -0.22 -0.44
CA PHE A 36 0.37 -1.32 0.46
C PHE A 36 -0.87 -1.88 1.16
N ALA A 37 -0.80 -3.13 1.60
CA ALA A 37 -1.87 -3.78 2.34
C ALA A 37 -1.35 -4.93 3.21
N SER A 38 -2.18 -5.39 4.15
CA SER A 38 -1.97 -6.70 4.77
C SER A 38 -2.31 -7.84 3.79
N VAL A 39 -1.86 -9.06 4.08
CA VAL A 39 -2.09 -10.24 3.20
C VAL A 39 -3.57 -10.54 2.96
N GLN A 40 -4.44 -10.11 3.88
CA GLN A 40 -5.88 -10.35 3.82
C GLN A 40 -6.55 -9.53 2.72
N PHE A 41 -6.02 -8.34 2.41
CA PHE A 41 -6.60 -7.40 1.45
C PHE A 41 -5.90 -7.46 0.09
N SER A 42 -5.79 -8.65 -0.49
CA SER A 42 -5.14 -8.84 -1.79
C SER A 42 -6.06 -8.55 -3.00
N ASN A 43 -7.38 -8.50 -2.81
CA ASN A 43 -8.36 -8.33 -3.89
C ASN A 43 -8.65 -6.84 -4.16
N VAL A 44 -7.68 -6.14 -4.76
CA VAL A 44 -7.69 -4.67 -4.94
C VAL A 44 -7.92 -4.23 -6.39
N GLU A 45 -8.27 -5.16 -7.28
CA GLU A 45 -8.36 -4.88 -8.72
C GLU A 45 -9.42 -3.84 -9.05
N ASN A 46 -10.59 -3.89 -8.39
CA ASN A 46 -11.64 -2.89 -8.59
C ASN A 46 -11.19 -1.51 -8.08
N PHE A 47 -10.60 -1.48 -6.89
CA PHE A 47 -10.06 -0.26 -6.28
C PHE A 47 -9.02 0.43 -7.19
N ILE A 48 -8.08 -0.33 -7.74
CA ILE A 48 -7.06 0.20 -8.68
C ILE A 48 -7.72 0.72 -9.96
N LYS A 49 -8.71 0.00 -10.51
CA LYS A 49 -9.46 0.48 -11.69
C LYS A 49 -10.16 1.81 -11.41
N GLU A 50 -10.75 1.99 -10.22
CA GLU A 50 -11.41 3.23 -9.83
C GLU A 50 -10.42 4.40 -9.64
N LEU A 51 -9.24 4.14 -9.06
CA LEU A 51 -8.16 5.14 -8.98
C LEU A 51 -7.66 5.55 -10.36
N ASN A 52 -7.46 4.60 -11.28
CA ASN A 52 -7.01 4.90 -12.64
C ASN A 52 -8.04 5.75 -13.42
N LYS A 53 -9.35 5.53 -13.20
CA LYS A 53 -10.42 6.34 -13.83
C LYS A 53 -10.37 7.83 -13.43
N ILE A 54 -9.80 8.14 -12.26
CA ILE A 54 -9.59 9.52 -11.79
C ILE A 54 -8.16 10.00 -12.03
N ASN A 55 -7.42 9.35 -12.94
CA ASN A 55 -6.04 9.65 -13.34
C ASN A 55 -5.00 9.54 -12.21
N ILE A 56 -5.23 8.68 -11.22
CA ILE A 56 -4.24 8.37 -10.18
C ILE A 56 -3.43 7.15 -10.60
N LYS A 57 -2.12 7.31 -10.78
CA LYS A 57 -1.20 6.19 -11.04
C LYS A 57 -0.98 5.39 -9.77
N VAL A 58 -1.29 4.10 -9.79
CA VAL A 58 -0.98 3.20 -8.68
C VAL A 58 0.35 2.49 -8.93
N ASN A 59 1.35 2.79 -8.11
CA ASN A 59 2.62 2.09 -8.07
C ASN A 59 2.50 0.92 -7.08
N ILE A 60 3.03 -0.24 -7.47
CA ILE A 60 3.06 -1.45 -6.64
C ILE A 60 4.48 -2.00 -6.67
N THR A 61 4.95 -2.45 -5.51
CA THR A 61 6.23 -3.14 -5.36
C THR A 61 6.06 -4.36 -4.47
N LYS A 62 7.12 -5.13 -4.31
CA LYS A 62 7.19 -6.22 -3.35
C LYS A 62 8.22 -5.86 -2.26
N ALA A 63 7.85 -6.11 -1.00
CA ALA A 63 8.80 -6.02 0.10
C ALA A 63 9.63 -7.32 0.19
N LYS A 64 10.92 -7.21 0.53
CA LYS A 64 11.92 -8.28 0.47
C LYS A 64 11.48 -9.59 1.13
N ARG A 65 10.74 -9.53 2.24
CA ARG A 65 10.35 -10.70 3.04
C ARG A 65 8.90 -11.13 2.85
N THR A 66 8.22 -10.58 1.84
CA THR A 66 6.81 -10.87 1.56
C THR A 66 6.63 -11.87 0.42
N GLY A 67 5.47 -12.52 0.39
CA GLY A 67 5.14 -13.49 -0.65
C GLY A 67 4.57 -12.85 -1.91
N LYS A 68 4.01 -11.63 -1.80
CA LYS A 68 3.22 -11.00 -2.87
C LYS A 68 3.51 -9.50 -2.98
N PRO A 69 3.35 -8.88 -4.16
CA PRO A 69 3.34 -7.44 -4.30
C PRO A 69 2.28 -6.79 -3.41
N MET A 70 2.45 -5.50 -3.07
CA MET A 70 1.60 -4.69 -2.17
C MET A 70 1.61 -5.16 -0.70
N GLN A 71 1.92 -6.43 -0.42
CA GLN A 71 1.99 -6.93 0.94
C GLN A 71 3.08 -6.22 1.74
N ILE A 72 2.77 -5.87 2.99
CA ILE A 72 3.75 -5.44 3.98
C ILE A 72 3.60 -6.24 5.28
N LEU A 73 4.72 -6.47 5.95
CA LEU A 73 4.76 -7.06 7.30
C LEU A 73 5.14 -5.99 8.30
N GLY A 74 4.70 -6.16 9.54
CA GLY A 74 5.05 -5.20 10.59
C GLY A 74 6.56 -5.08 10.82
N CYS A 75 7.31 -6.15 10.56
CA CYS A 75 8.76 -6.20 10.70
C CYS A 75 9.54 -5.97 9.39
N ASP A 76 8.86 -5.63 8.29
CA ASP A 76 9.50 -5.42 6.97
C ASP A 76 8.95 -4.15 6.30
N ALA A 77 9.24 -3.02 6.95
CA ALA A 77 8.82 -1.68 6.55
C ALA A 77 9.94 -0.67 6.83
N TYR A 78 11.14 -0.95 6.31
CA TYR A 78 12.31 -0.07 6.43
C TYR A 78 12.59 0.66 5.12
N HIS A 79 13.48 1.66 5.16
CA HIS A 79 13.90 2.44 3.99
C HIS A 79 14.36 1.60 2.80
N ASP A 80 14.93 0.42 3.04
CA ASP A 80 15.45 -0.50 2.03
C ASP A 80 14.60 -1.78 1.90
N SER A 81 13.40 -1.84 2.48
CA SER A 81 12.54 -3.02 2.43
C SER A 81 11.98 -3.33 1.04
N PHE A 82 11.99 -2.35 0.12
CA PHE A 82 11.31 -2.45 -1.16
C PHE A 82 12.29 -2.68 -2.32
N GLU A 83 11.88 -3.47 -3.31
CA GLU A 83 12.69 -3.76 -4.50
C GLU A 83 12.94 -2.53 -5.38
N THR A 84 12.08 -1.51 -5.27
CA THR A 84 12.12 -0.26 -6.02
C THR A 84 12.01 0.94 -5.07
N PRO A 85 12.50 2.14 -5.44
CA PRO A 85 12.38 3.36 -4.64
C PRO A 85 10.95 3.94 -4.70
N ILE A 86 9.94 3.08 -4.56
CA ILE A 86 8.52 3.39 -4.80
C ILE A 86 7.99 4.57 -3.96
N LEU A 87 8.54 4.77 -2.77
CA LEU A 87 8.15 5.84 -1.86
C LEU A 87 8.59 7.21 -2.39
N ASP A 88 9.73 7.29 -3.08
CA ASP A 88 10.22 8.53 -3.68
C ASP A 88 9.49 8.85 -4.99
N GLU A 89 9.15 7.80 -5.76
CA GLU A 89 8.45 7.86 -7.06
C GLU A 89 6.93 8.10 -6.95
N SER A 90 6.39 8.18 -5.73
CA SER A 90 4.97 8.39 -5.47
C SER A 90 4.72 9.71 -4.74
N ASP A 91 3.57 10.34 -4.99
CA ASP A 91 3.17 11.57 -4.31
C ASP A 91 2.68 11.30 -2.88
N ALA A 92 2.07 10.13 -2.65
CA ALA A 92 1.61 9.66 -1.35
C ALA A 92 1.71 8.13 -1.22
N VAL A 93 1.61 7.65 0.02
CA VAL A 93 1.49 6.23 0.35
C VAL A 93 0.06 5.96 0.80
N LEU A 94 -0.56 4.90 0.29
CA LEU A 94 -1.89 4.44 0.71
C LEU A 94 -1.79 3.03 1.28
N TYR A 95 -2.30 2.86 2.50
CA TYR A 95 -2.38 1.57 3.16
C TYR A 95 -3.84 1.09 3.20
N LEU A 96 -4.10 -0.11 2.67
CA LEU A 96 -5.39 -0.79 2.76
C LEU A 96 -5.36 -1.80 3.91
N GLY A 97 -6.08 -1.47 4.97
CA GLY A 97 -6.25 -2.32 6.13
C GLY A 97 -6.68 -1.53 7.34
N ASP A 98 -6.71 -2.19 8.48
CA ASP A 98 -7.02 -1.61 9.77
C ASP A 98 -5.77 -1.43 10.64
N GLY A 99 -5.95 -0.67 11.72
CA GLY A 99 -4.88 -0.41 12.68
C GLY A 99 -3.81 0.58 12.20
N TYR A 100 -3.14 1.20 13.16
CA TYR A 100 -2.15 2.25 12.86
C TYR A 100 -0.71 1.76 12.79
N PHE A 101 -0.46 0.46 13.03
CA PHE A 101 0.91 -0.04 13.11
C PHE A 101 1.63 0.05 11.76
N HIS A 102 1.06 -0.52 10.69
CA HIS A 102 1.70 -0.46 9.36
C HIS A 102 1.75 0.95 8.77
N PRO A 103 0.69 1.80 8.84
CA PRO A 103 0.79 3.18 8.38
C PRO A 103 1.90 3.97 9.07
N LYS A 104 2.07 3.81 10.39
CA LYS A 104 3.17 4.46 11.13
C LYS A 104 4.53 3.91 10.74
N ALA A 105 4.64 2.60 10.50
CA ALA A 105 5.88 2.00 10.01
C ALA A 105 6.26 2.55 8.61
N LEU A 106 5.27 2.67 7.71
CA LEU A 106 5.45 3.30 6.39
C LEU A 106 5.80 4.79 6.45
N LEU A 107 5.35 5.50 7.48
CA LEU A 107 5.78 6.88 7.71
C LEU A 107 7.25 6.92 8.15
N LEU A 108 7.63 6.04 9.10
CA LEU A 108 8.99 5.97 9.62
C LEU A 108 10.01 5.43 8.59
N SER A 109 9.59 4.58 7.65
CA SER A 109 10.47 4.06 6.60
C SER A 109 11.03 5.16 5.69
N GLN A 110 10.34 6.30 5.63
CA GLN A 110 10.71 7.47 4.82
C GLN A 110 11.72 8.41 5.54
N VAL A 111 12.19 8.07 6.75
CA VAL A 111 13.06 8.97 7.55
C VAL A 111 14.37 9.34 6.85
N LYS A 112 14.84 8.50 5.92
CA LYS A 112 16.04 8.76 5.12
C LYS A 112 15.75 9.36 3.74
N ASN A 113 14.48 9.56 3.39
CA ASN A 113 14.10 10.10 2.09
C ASN A 113 14.26 11.62 2.08
N ASN A 114 14.48 12.19 0.89
CA ASN A 114 14.61 13.64 0.72
C ASN A 114 13.35 14.40 1.13
N LYS A 115 12.18 13.78 0.98
CA LYS A 115 10.88 14.37 1.33
C LYS A 115 9.94 13.28 1.82
N ILE A 116 9.43 13.45 3.04
CA ILE A 116 8.40 12.59 3.62
C ILE A 116 7.09 12.82 2.83
N LYS A 117 6.52 11.74 2.30
CA LYS A 117 5.23 11.71 1.63
C LYS A 117 4.12 11.41 2.65
N PRO A 118 2.91 11.96 2.46
CA PRO A 118 1.79 11.65 3.33
C PRO A 118 1.44 10.16 3.24
N VAL A 119 1.13 9.57 4.39
CA VAL A 119 0.60 8.20 4.49
C VAL A 119 -0.89 8.29 4.80
N ILE A 120 -1.69 7.67 3.94
CA ILE A 120 -3.16 7.67 3.98
C ILE A 120 -3.63 6.26 4.33
N MET A 121 -4.72 6.17 5.10
CA MET A 121 -5.43 4.94 5.48
C MET A 121 -6.92 5.16 5.28
#